data_AF-A0A0V0RWB1-F1
#
_entry.id   AF-A0A0V0RWB1-F1
#
_cell.length_a   1.000
_cell.length_b   1.000
_cell.length_c   1.000
_cell.angle_alpha   90.00
_cell.angle_beta   90.00
_cell.angle_gamma   90.00
#
_symmetry.space_group_name_H-M   'P 1'
#
loop_
_entity.id
_entity.type
_entity.pdbx_description
1 polymer ?
#
loop_
_entity_poly.entity_id
_entity_poly.type
_entity_poly.pdbx_seq_one_letter_code
_entity_poly.pdbx_strand_id
1 'polypeptide(L)'
;MSTMVGDPSRAVQSFEDSVQLDGNMYALCLPWLTDGTQLPNNYHRAVIRLRQTGRSLMRNSHKAYQYERGMKEYLEEEFVEEVCSILMNFIKYKLPK
;
A
#
# COMPACT_ATOMS: atom_id res chain seq x y z
N MET A 1 3.27 17.71 15.01
CA MET A 1 3.66 16.32 15.36
C MET A 1 2.48 15.71 16.08
N SER A 2 1.78 14.74 15.48
CA SER A 2 0.64 14.09 16.13
C SER A 2 1.12 12.78 16.75
N THR A 3 1.23 12.76 18.07
CA THR A 3 1.56 11.57 18.85
C THR A 3 0.40 10.58 18.72
N MET A 4 0.66 9.43 18.12
CA MET A 4 -0.26 8.29 18.10
C MET A 4 -0.37 7.74 19.52
N VAL A 5 -1.33 8.24 20.30
CA VAL A 5 -1.78 7.57 21.54
C VAL A 5 -3.18 7.07 21.29
N GLY A 6 -3.28 6.00 20.50
CA GLY A 6 -4.46 5.15 20.46
C GLY A 6 -4.15 3.91 21.29
N ASP A 7 -5.04 3.53 22.20
CA ASP A 7 -4.98 2.25 22.89
C ASP A 7 -4.92 1.12 21.83
N PRO A 8 -3.83 0.33 21.75
CA PRO A 8 -3.69 -0.72 20.75
C PRO A 8 -4.84 -1.74 20.81
N SER A 9 -5.41 -1.96 22.00
CA SER A 9 -6.58 -2.83 22.21
C SER A 9 -7.80 -2.30 21.44
N ARG A 10 -7.96 -0.98 21.37
CA ARG A 10 -9.07 -0.34 20.64
C ARG A 10 -8.91 -0.41 19.13
N ALA A 11 -7.66 -0.38 18.64
CA ALA A 11 -7.36 -0.56 17.23
C ALA A 11 -7.63 -2.01 16.77
N VAL A 12 -7.25 -2.99 17.60
CA VAL A 12 -7.54 -4.41 17.34
C VAL A 12 -9.05 -4.66 17.35
N GLN A 13 -9.78 -4.16 18.35
CA GLN A 13 -11.24 -4.30 18.39
C GLN A 13 -11.93 -3.66 17.17
N SER A 14 -11.51 -2.44 16.79
CA SER A 14 -12.04 -1.77 15.60
C SER A 14 -11.75 -2.53 14.31
N PHE A 15 -10.62 -3.25 14.23
CA PHE A 15 -10.32 -4.13 13.11
C PHE A 15 -11.27 -5.32 13.10
N GLU A 16 -11.36 -6.06 14.21
CA GLU A 16 -12.21 -7.25 14.34
C GLU A 16 -13.69 -6.94 14.04
N ASP A 17 -14.22 -5.84 14.57
CA ASP A 17 -15.62 -5.44 14.38
C ASP A 17 -15.95 -5.01 12.95
N SER A 18 -14.94 -4.57 12.18
CA SER A 18 -15.14 -3.99 10.86
C SER A 18 -14.81 -4.93 9.70
N VAL A 19 -14.14 -6.04 9.97
CA VAL A 19 -13.82 -7.04 8.95
C VAL A 19 -15.11 -7.68 8.44
N GLN A 20 -15.40 -7.47 7.16
CA GLN A 20 -16.54 -8.05 6.46
C GLN A 20 -16.07 -8.65 5.15
N LEU A 21 -16.61 -9.81 4.77
CA LEU A 21 -16.37 -10.39 3.46
C LEU A 21 -17.30 -9.73 2.43
N ASP A 22 -16.74 -8.87 1.58
CA ASP A 22 -17.39 -8.23 0.44
C ASP A 22 -17.02 -8.98 -0.84
N GLY A 23 -17.88 -9.93 -1.24
CA GLY A 23 -17.65 -10.83 -2.36
C GLY A 23 -16.43 -11.73 -2.12
N ASN A 24 -15.34 -11.47 -2.86
CA ASN A 24 -14.09 -12.23 -2.77
C ASN A 24 -13.01 -11.51 -1.95
N MET A 25 -13.36 -10.46 -1.20
CA MET A 25 -12.41 -9.62 -0.48
C MET A 25 -12.88 -9.31 0.94
N TYR A 26 -11.93 -9.06 1.83
CA TYR A 26 -12.24 -8.46 3.13
C TYR A 26 -12.26 -6.93 3.01
N ALA A 27 -13.40 -6.34 3.34
CA ALA A 27 -13.54 -4.92 3.65
C ALA A 27 -13.30 -4.72 5.15
N LEU A 28 -12.57 -3.68 5.53
CA LEU A 28 -12.27 -3.36 6.92
C LEU A 28 -12.16 -1.84 7.11
N CYS A 29 -12.56 -1.36 8.28
CA CYS A 29 -12.32 0.01 8.69
C CYS A 29 -10.85 0.19 9.08
N LEU A 30 -10.31 1.38 8.82
CA LEU A 30 -8.94 1.69 9.19
C LEU A 30 -8.89 2.01 10.69
N PRO A 31 -8.17 1.23 11.51
CA PRO A 31 -8.18 1.37 12.96
C PRO A 31 -7.68 2.74 13.46
N TRP A 32 -6.90 3.45 12.63
CA TRP A 32 -6.35 4.77 12.92
C TRP A 32 -7.19 5.92 12.35
N LEU A 33 -8.34 5.63 11.74
CA LEU A 33 -9.21 6.62 11.13
C LEU A 33 -10.53 6.67 11.88
N THR A 34 -10.65 7.64 12.79
CA THR A 34 -11.75 7.74 13.76
C THR A 34 -13.04 8.31 13.18
N ASP A 35 -12.98 8.93 12.00
CA ASP A 35 -14.01 9.88 11.56
C ASP A 35 -14.88 9.33 10.41
N GLY A 36 -14.75 8.04 10.08
CA GLY A 36 -15.45 7.44 8.94
C GLY A 36 -15.12 8.07 7.58
N THR A 37 -14.04 8.87 7.52
CA THR A 37 -13.59 9.51 6.28
C THR A 37 -13.10 8.43 5.32
N GLN A 38 -13.50 8.49 4.06
CA GLN A 38 -12.89 7.58 3.08
C GLN A 38 -11.46 8.04 2.80
N LEU A 39 -10.52 7.10 2.69
CA LEU A 39 -9.19 7.42 2.18
C LEU A 39 -9.35 8.07 0.80
N PRO A 40 -8.84 9.29 0.59
CA PRO A 40 -8.90 9.89 -0.73
C PRO A 40 -8.14 9.01 -1.72
N ASN A 41 -8.68 8.87 -2.93
CA ASN A 41 -8.03 8.11 -4.00
C ASN A 41 -6.58 8.62 -4.18
N ASN A 42 -5.61 7.77 -3.86
CA ASN A 42 -4.19 8.11 -3.87
C ASN A 42 -3.51 7.83 -5.22
N TYR A 43 -4.25 7.30 -6.21
CA TYR A 43 -3.72 6.80 -7.48
C TYR A 43 -2.87 7.84 -8.20
N HIS A 44 -3.41 9.05 -8.41
CA HIS A 44 -2.68 10.09 -9.15
C HIS A 44 -1.35 10.46 -8.46
N ARG A 45 -1.36 10.57 -7.13
CA ARG A 45 -0.16 10.86 -6.34
C ARG A 45 0.85 9.70 -6.40
N ALA A 46 0.37 8.46 -6.35
CA ALA A 46 1.21 7.27 -6.48
C ALA A 46 1.92 7.22 -7.84
N VAL A 47 1.20 7.48 -8.93
CA VAL A 47 1.78 7.52 -10.30
C VAL A 47 2.84 8.61 -10.42
N ILE A 48 2.60 9.81 -9.88
CA ILE A 48 3.58 10.90 -9.90
C ILE A 48 4.85 10.48 -9.14
N ARG A 49 4.70 9.93 -7.93
CA ARG A 49 5.82 9.46 -7.11
C ARG A 49 6.61 8.37 -7.82
N LEU A 50 5.94 7.41 -8.44
CA LEU A 50 6.59 6.35 -9.22
C LEU A 50 7.47 6.93 -10.34
N ARG A 51 6.93 7.88 -11.12
CA ARG A 51 7.70 8.57 -12.18
C ARG A 51 8.86 9.39 -11.65
N GLN A 52 8.71 10.02 -10.49
CA GLN A 52 9.78 10.78 -9.84
C GLN A 52 10.89 9.86 -9.32
N THR A 53 10.51 8.75 -8.69
CA THR A 53 11.45 7.71 -8.26
C THR A 53 12.23 7.18 -9.45
N GLY A 54 11.57 6.77 -10.53
CA GLY A 54 12.24 6.31 -11.75
C GLY A 54 13.27 7.31 -12.28
N ARG A 55 12.88 8.59 -12.40
CA ARG A 55 13.82 9.67 -12.80
C ARG A 55 14.98 9.87 -11.82
N SER A 56 14.73 9.73 -10.52
CA SER A 56 15.76 9.84 -9.49
C SER A 56 16.77 8.69 -9.54
N LEU A 57 16.31 7.46 -9.82
CA LEU A 57 17.17 6.28 -9.92
C LEU A 57 18.03 6.35 -11.20
N MET A 58 17.46 6.76 -12.33
CA MET A 58 18.21 6.95 -13.58
C MET A 58 19.37 7.96 -13.45
N ARG A 59 19.23 8.97 -12.59
CA ARG A 59 20.24 10.03 -12.40
C ARG A 59 21.30 9.69 -11.36
N ASN A 60 21.11 8.63 -10.57
CA ASN A 60 22.01 8.29 -9.47
C ASN A 60 22.16 6.76 -9.37
N SER A 61 23.27 6.25 -9.90
CA SER A 61 23.57 4.82 -9.95
C SER A 61 23.70 4.18 -8.56
N HIS A 62 24.27 4.89 -7.58
CA HIS A 62 24.34 4.38 -6.20
C HIS A 62 22.93 4.19 -5.61
N LYS A 63 22.04 5.16 -5.83
CA LYS A 63 20.65 5.06 -5.38
C LYS A 63 19.89 3.95 -6.09
N ALA A 64 20.13 3.75 -7.39
CA ALA A 64 19.57 2.65 -8.16
C ALA A 64 19.98 1.29 -7.59
N TYR A 65 21.28 1.11 -7.30
CA TYR A 65 21.79 -0.12 -6.67
C TYR A 65 21.12 -0.42 -5.32
N GLN A 66 21.02 0.58 -4.44
CA GLN A 66 20.38 0.38 -3.14
C GLN A 66 18.89 0.05 -3.26
N TYR A 67 18.20 0.68 -4.21
CA TYR A 67 16.79 0.42 -4.47
C TYR A 67 16.56 -1.01 -5.01
N GLU A 68 17.41 -1.45 -5.95
CA GLU A 68 17.36 -2.82 -6.48
C GLU A 68 17.61 -3.85 -5.38
N ARG A 69 18.62 -3.63 -4.54
CA ARG A 69 18.94 -4.54 -3.44
C ARG A 69 17.79 -4.66 -2.45
N GLY A 70 17.21 -3.55 -2.02
CA GLY A 70 16.03 -3.57 -1.14
C GLY A 70 14.85 -4.28 -1.78
N MET A 71 14.60 -4.10 -3.08
CA MET A 71 13.50 -4.82 -3.75
C MET A 71 13.71 -6.34 -3.76
N LYS A 72 14.97 -6.80 -3.90
CA LYS A 72 15.29 -8.24 -3.80
C LYS A 72 15.03 -8.77 -2.39
N GLU A 73 15.45 -8.04 -1.36
CA GLU A 73 15.17 -8.41 0.05
C GLU A 73 13.66 -8.56 0.28
N TYR A 74 12.83 -7.68 -0.28
CA TYR A 74 11.36 -7.78 -0.16
C TYR A 74 10.78 -9.00 -0.89
N LEU A 75 11.36 -9.40 -2.03
CA LEU A 75 10.95 -10.61 -2.76
C LEU A 75 11.39 -11.88 -2.04
N GLU A 76 12.59 -11.90 -1.48
CA GLU A 76 13.16 -13.02 -0.73
C GLU A 76 12.39 -13.29 0.57
N GLU A 77 11.95 -12.23 1.25
CA GLU A 77 11.13 -12.31 2.46
C GLU A 77 9.63 -12.52 2.17
N GLU A 78 9.25 -12.71 0.90
CA GLU A 78 7.85 -12.91 0.45
C GLU A 78 6.89 -11.78 0.88
N PHE A 79 7.41 -10.58 1.17
CA PHE A 79 6.60 -9.39 1.48
C PHE A 79 5.92 -8.81 0.24
N VAL A 80 6.47 -9.09 -0.93
CA VAL A 80 5.93 -8.70 -2.23
C VAL A 80 6.08 -9.85 -3.22
N GLU A 81 5.16 -9.92 -4.17
CA GLU A 81 5.20 -10.89 -5.27
C GLU A 81 5.25 -10.16 -6.61
N GLU A 82 5.86 -10.80 -7.61
CA GLU A 82 5.81 -10.29 -8.97
C GLU A 82 4.38 -10.40 -9.52
N VAL A 83 3.87 -9.29 -10.06
CA VAL A 83 2.54 -9.29 -10.67
C VAL A 83 2.60 -10.00 -12.02
N CYS A 84 2.17 -11.25 -12.05
CA CYS A 84 1.95 -11.98 -13.31
C CYS A 84 0.92 -11.25 -14.19
N SER A 85 1.06 -11.36 -15.52
CA SER A 85 0.22 -10.66 -16.52
C SER A 85 -1.29 -10.85 -16.32
N ILE A 86 -1.72 -12.00 -15.78
CA ILE A 86 -3.11 -12.30 -15.43
C ILE A 86 -3.59 -11.47 -14.22
N LEU A 87 -2.76 -11.32 -13.19
CA LEU A 87 -3.01 -10.50 -12.00
C LEU A 87 -2.98 -8.99 -12.33
N MET A 88 -2.18 -8.58 -13.31
CA MET A 88 -2.11 -7.19 -13.80
C MET A 88 -3.48 -6.66 -14.25
N ASN A 89 -4.28 -7.49 -14.94
CA ASN A 89 -5.65 -7.15 -15.31
C ASN A 89 -6.52 -6.96 -14.05
N PHE A 90 -6.42 -7.88 -13.08
CA PHE A 90 -7.20 -7.83 -11.85
C PHE A 90 -6.91 -6.58 -10.99
N ILE A 91 -5.65 -6.15 -10.90
CA ILE A 91 -5.24 -4.93 -10.19
C ILE A 91 -5.73 -3.67 -10.94
N LYS A 92 -5.64 -3.66 -12.27
CA LYS A 92 -6.06 -2.52 -13.10
C LYS A 92 -7.56 -2.25 -13.03
N TYR A 93 -8.39 -3.27 -12.84
CA TYR A 93 -9.84 -3.13 -12.67
C TYR A 93 -10.28 -2.80 -11.22
N LYS A 94 -9.34 -2.82 -10.25
CA LYS A 94 -9.62 -2.52 -8.83
C LYS A 94 -9.19 -1.13 -8.35
N LEU A 95 -8.38 -0.41 -9.13
CA LEU A 95 -8.06 0.98 -8.84
C LEU A 95 -9.15 1.89 -9.44
N PRO A 96 -9.92 2.64 -8.64
CA PRO A 96 -10.90 3.58 -9.17
C PRO A 96 -10.19 4.64 -10.03
N LYS A 97 -10.76 4.91 -11.21
CA LYS A 97 -10.28 5.97 -12.11
C LYS A 97 -10.38 7.35 -11.47
#